data_AF-A0A7C1VVF0-F1
#
_entry.id   AF-A0A7C1VVF0-F1
#
_cell.length_a   1.000
_cell.length_b   1.000
_cell.length_c   1.000
_cell.angle_alpha   90.00
_cell.angle_beta   90.00
_cell.angle_gamma   90.00
#
_symmetry.space_group_name_H-M   'P 1'
#
loop_
_entity.id
_entity.type
_entity.pdbx_description
1 polymer ?
#
loop_
_entity_poly.entity_id
_entity_poly.type
_entity_poly.pdbx_seq_one_letter_code
_entity_poly.pdbx_strand_id
1 'polypeptide(L)'
;MTGQGNVFNATLIVETNQSFEVHGDIGCVGSSINNGQFSYATIWANNPLTPEKDGLEDGDTFTLFPFPMEVDAIYTMTSALRDTTFSALLDSLTTELSLLSNEVNSIITERDSLQGLVDNFPASVQALQNSLNIASNRVIELETDLQTANLQFPLLISIIRNIADKLRN
;
A
#
# COMPACT_ATOMS: atom_id res chain seq x y z
N MET A 1 47.07 0.72 -18.16
CA MET A 1 47.75 -0.56 -17.89
C MET A 1 46.75 -1.50 -17.25
N THR A 2 46.80 -2.80 -17.55
CA THR A 2 45.91 -3.82 -16.97
C THR A 2 46.72 -4.76 -16.06
N GLY A 3 46.14 -5.19 -14.95
CA GLY A 3 46.76 -6.11 -14.00
C GLY A 3 45.73 -7.09 -13.43
N GLN A 4 46.20 -8.25 -12.94
CA GLN A 4 45.40 -9.20 -12.16
C GLN A 4 45.80 -9.07 -10.69
N GLY A 5 44.82 -8.83 -9.81
CA GLY A 5 45.05 -8.71 -8.37
C GLY A 5 45.15 -10.08 -7.69
N ASN A 6 46.18 -10.27 -6.87
CA ASN A 6 46.12 -11.16 -5.69
C ASN A 6 45.87 -10.26 -4.48
N VAL A 7 44.83 -10.56 -3.70
CA VAL A 7 44.32 -9.73 -2.61
C VAL A 7 45.25 -9.71 -1.39
N PHE A 8 46.09 -8.68 -1.25
CA PHE A 8 46.59 -8.16 0.03
C PHE A 8 47.06 -6.72 -0.15
N ASN A 9 46.35 -5.74 0.43
CA ASN A 9 46.76 -4.34 0.65
C ASN A 9 47.91 -3.86 -0.26
N ALA A 10 47.70 -3.93 -1.57
CA ALA A 10 48.79 -3.84 -2.54
C ALA A 10 48.97 -2.38 -2.91
N THR A 11 50.16 -1.84 -2.64
CA THR A 11 50.54 -0.54 -3.17
C THR A 11 50.97 -0.74 -4.61
N LEU A 12 50.18 -0.24 -5.57
CA LEU A 12 50.58 -0.22 -6.96
C LEU A 12 51.63 0.88 -7.14
N ILE A 13 52.84 0.49 -7.53
CA ILE A 13 53.92 1.43 -7.86
C ILE A 13 53.90 1.64 -9.36
N VAL A 14 53.63 2.88 -9.79
CA VAL A 14 53.77 3.27 -11.19
C VAL A 14 54.92 4.26 -11.30
N GLU A 15 55.88 3.96 -12.18
CA GLU A 15 56.96 4.88 -12.55
C GLU A 15 56.39 6.00 -13.43
N THR A 16 55.86 7.03 -12.78
CA THR A 16 55.32 8.21 -13.43
C THR A 16 55.55 9.43 -12.56
N ASN A 17 55.89 10.54 -13.21
CA ASN A 17 56.01 11.85 -12.60
C ASN A 17 54.67 12.62 -12.60
N GLN A 18 53.59 12.01 -13.08
CA GLN A 18 52.24 12.56 -13.09
C GLN A 18 51.34 11.78 -12.14
N SER A 19 50.52 12.50 -11.37
CA SER A 19 49.43 11.88 -10.59
C SER A 19 48.47 11.15 -11.53
N PHE A 20 47.97 10.01 -11.09
CA PHE A 20 46.98 9.19 -11.82
C PHE A 20 45.90 8.69 -10.87
N GLU A 21 44.80 8.22 -11.44
CA GLU A 21 43.69 7.64 -10.69
C GLU A 21 43.50 6.18 -11.09
N VAL A 22 43.12 5.34 -10.12
CA VAL A 22 42.81 3.93 -10.34
C VAL A 22 41.32 3.74 -10.29
N HIS A 23 40.74 3.26 -11.38
CA HIS A 23 39.32 2.94 -11.46
C HIS A 23 39.20 1.41 -11.50
N GLY A 24 38.61 0.84 -10.45
CA GLY A 24 38.15 -0.55 -10.46
C GLY A 24 36.71 -0.66 -11.00
N ASP A 25 36.28 -1.88 -11.32
CA ASP A 25 34.86 -2.16 -11.56
C ASP A 25 34.09 -2.02 -10.25
N ILE A 26 33.52 -0.82 -10.06
CA ILE A 26 32.60 -0.42 -8.98
C ILE A 26 33.28 -0.28 -7.60
N GLY A 27 33.17 0.91 -7.00
CA GLY A 27 33.48 1.19 -5.59
C GLY A 27 34.96 1.43 -5.23
N CYS A 28 35.91 1.00 -6.06
CA CYS A 28 37.34 1.15 -5.77
C CYS A 28 37.94 2.42 -6.39
N VAL A 29 37.94 3.53 -5.65
CA VAL A 29 38.69 4.74 -6.05
C VAL A 29 39.82 4.98 -5.06
N GLY A 30 41.05 4.84 -5.53
CA GLY A 30 42.26 5.18 -4.78
C GLY A 30 42.95 6.41 -5.37
N SER A 31 43.18 7.45 -4.57
CA SER A 31 43.96 8.62 -5.00
C SER A 31 45.46 8.32 -4.94
N SER A 32 46.22 8.78 -5.94
CA SER A 32 47.69 8.64 -5.89
C SER A 32 48.41 9.80 -5.20
N ILE A 33 49.47 9.47 -4.46
CA ILE A 33 50.41 10.46 -3.90
C ILE A 33 51.68 10.43 -4.75
N ASN A 34 52.09 11.60 -5.26
CA ASN A 34 53.35 11.75 -5.99
C ASN A 34 54.51 11.93 -4.99
N ASN A 35 55.54 11.09 -5.06
CA ASN A 35 56.77 11.24 -4.28
C ASN A 35 58.00 11.18 -5.18
N GLY A 36 58.08 12.08 -6.15
CA GLY A 36 59.22 12.18 -7.07
C GLY A 36 59.02 11.37 -8.35
N GLN A 37 59.80 10.29 -8.53
CA GLN A 37 59.78 9.48 -9.76
C GLN A 37 58.65 8.43 -9.79
N PHE A 38 58.01 8.20 -8.65
CA PHE A 38 56.97 7.18 -8.49
C PHE A 38 55.70 7.81 -7.95
N SER A 39 54.57 7.31 -8.45
CA SER A 39 53.24 7.61 -7.91
C SER A 39 52.61 6.31 -7.42
N TYR A 40 51.97 6.36 -6.25
CA TYR A 40 51.44 5.19 -5.55
C TYR A 40 49.93 5.24 -5.50
N ALA A 41 49.23 4.13 -5.74
CA ALA A 41 47.79 4.04 -5.50
C ALA A 41 47.44 2.81 -4.64
N THR A 42 46.44 2.96 -3.77
CA THR A 42 45.94 1.89 -2.90
C THR A 42 44.60 1.41 -3.43
N ILE A 43 44.49 0.11 -3.68
CA ILE A 43 43.25 -0.56 -4.08
C ILE A 43 42.74 -1.36 -2.88
N TRP A 44 41.45 -1.24 -2.57
CA TRP A 44 40.82 -1.85 -1.40
C TRP A 44 40.14 -3.16 -1.79
N ALA A 45 40.18 -4.13 -0.89
CA ALA A 45 39.48 -5.42 -1.07
C ALA A 45 38.00 -5.28 -0.74
N ASN A 46 37.15 -6.09 -1.38
CA ASN A 46 35.71 -6.12 -1.08
C ASN A 46 35.49 -6.54 0.37
N ASN A 47 34.64 -5.81 1.10
CA ASN A 47 34.30 -6.09 2.49
C ASN A 47 33.27 -7.22 2.57
N PRO A 48 33.63 -8.40 3.10
CA PRO A 48 32.71 -9.54 3.15
C PRO A 48 31.57 -9.36 4.18
N LEU A 49 31.61 -8.29 4.98
CA LEU A 49 30.62 -8.01 6.03
C LEU A 49 29.44 -7.19 5.53
N THR A 50 29.53 -6.62 4.32
CA THR A 50 28.45 -5.86 3.69
C THR A 50 27.95 -6.61 2.46
N PRO A 51 26.62 -6.63 2.20
CA PRO A 51 26.08 -7.21 0.97
C PRO A 51 26.38 -6.36 -0.27
N GLU A 52 26.84 -5.12 -0.07
CA GLU A 52 27.25 -4.18 -1.12
C GLU A 52 28.69 -4.45 -1.55
N LYS A 53 28.96 -4.47 -2.87
CA LYS A 53 30.32 -4.56 -3.42
C LYS A 53 31.02 -3.21 -3.27
N ASP A 54 32.01 -3.12 -2.40
CA ASP A 54 32.78 -1.91 -2.07
C ASP A 54 34.28 -2.03 -2.40
N GLY A 55 34.71 -3.16 -2.96
CA GLY A 55 36.10 -3.45 -3.29
C GLY A 55 36.27 -4.43 -4.49
N LEU A 56 37.52 -4.79 -4.81
CA LEU A 56 37.83 -5.83 -5.81
C LEU A 56 37.88 -7.23 -5.16
N GLU A 57 37.47 -8.24 -5.93
CA GLU A 57 37.64 -9.66 -5.60
C GLU A 57 38.88 -10.27 -6.30
N ASP A 58 39.27 -11.47 -5.88
CA ASP A 58 40.42 -12.17 -6.47
C ASP A 58 40.15 -12.50 -7.95
N GLY A 59 41.08 -12.14 -8.83
CA GLY A 59 40.91 -12.28 -10.28
C GLY A 59 40.13 -11.16 -10.96
N ASP A 60 39.57 -10.19 -10.23
CA ASP A 60 38.99 -8.98 -10.82
C ASP A 60 40.08 -8.16 -11.54
N THR A 61 39.71 -7.59 -12.68
CA THR A 61 40.60 -6.72 -13.47
C THR A 61 40.34 -5.25 -13.16
N PHE A 62 41.38 -4.42 -13.20
CA PHE A 62 41.26 -2.97 -13.11
C PHE A 62 41.95 -2.28 -14.29
N THR A 63 41.52 -1.04 -14.57
CA THR A 63 42.11 -0.21 -15.62
C THR A 63 42.66 1.09 -15.03
N LEU A 64 43.93 1.38 -15.33
CA LEU A 64 44.54 2.67 -14.99
C LEU A 64 44.27 3.69 -16.08
N PHE A 65 43.71 4.83 -15.67
CA PHE A 65 43.49 5.97 -16.55
C PHE A 65 44.42 7.13 -16.15
N PRO A 66 45.38 7.51 -17.01
CA PRO A 66 46.14 8.73 -16.81
C PRO A 66 45.30 9.93 -17.27
N PHE A 67 44.47 10.48 -16.38
CA PHE A 67 43.77 11.74 -16.65
C PHE A 67 44.30 12.88 -15.78
N PRO A 68 44.37 14.12 -16.31
CA PRO A 68 44.52 15.31 -15.48
C PRO A 68 43.26 15.50 -14.61
N MET A 69 43.45 15.78 -13.31
CA MET A 69 42.43 15.88 -12.25
C MET A 69 41.19 16.78 -12.50
N GLU A 70 41.05 17.49 -13.62
CA GLU A 70 39.90 18.36 -13.89
C GLU A 70 38.59 17.59 -14.20
N VAL A 71 38.67 16.34 -14.65
CA VAL A 71 37.49 15.52 -15.01
C VAL A 71 36.75 14.97 -13.78
N ASP A 72 37.41 14.97 -12.63
CA ASP A 72 36.96 14.38 -11.37
C ASP A 72 35.81 15.17 -10.73
N ALA A 73 35.84 16.51 -10.87
CA ALA A 73 34.79 17.39 -10.35
C ALA A 73 33.47 17.22 -11.12
N ILE A 74 33.54 16.99 -12.44
CA ILE A 74 32.35 16.80 -13.28
C ILE A 74 31.72 15.43 -12.99
N TYR A 75 32.54 14.38 -12.88
CA TYR A 75 32.07 13.05 -12.53
C TYR A 75 31.43 13.03 -11.13
N THR A 76 32.12 13.56 -10.12
CA THR A 76 31.62 13.68 -8.74
C THR A 76 30.33 14.49 -8.64
N MET A 77 30.23 15.61 -9.38
CA MET A 77 29.02 16.44 -9.38
C MET A 77 27.85 15.72 -10.07
N THR A 78 28.12 14.96 -11.15
CA THR A 78 27.09 14.24 -11.91
C THR A 78 26.58 13.01 -11.16
N SER A 79 27.45 12.28 -10.44
CA SER A 79 27.05 11.17 -9.59
C SER A 79 26.24 11.67 -8.38
N ALA A 80 26.71 12.73 -7.70
CA ALA A 80 25.98 13.32 -6.57
C ALA A 80 24.59 13.86 -6.98
N LEU A 81 24.48 14.53 -8.14
CA LEU A 81 23.19 14.98 -8.67
C LEU A 81 22.27 13.81 -9.01
N ARG A 82 22.80 12.74 -9.60
CA ARG A 82 22.04 11.53 -9.92
C ARG A 82 21.53 10.86 -8.66
N ASP A 83 22.38 10.66 -7.66
CA ASP A 83 22.01 10.00 -6.40
C ASP A 83 20.97 10.82 -5.64
N THR A 84 21.15 12.15 -5.57
CA THR A 84 20.19 13.03 -4.88
C THR A 84 18.84 13.06 -5.60
N THR A 85 18.84 13.20 -6.93
CA THR A 85 17.60 13.28 -7.71
C THR A 85 16.87 11.94 -7.73
N PHE A 86 17.60 10.83 -7.89
CA PHE A 86 17.03 9.50 -7.90
C PHE A 86 16.50 9.12 -6.52
N SER A 87 17.22 9.42 -5.44
CA SER A 87 16.74 9.17 -4.07
C SER A 87 15.46 9.97 -3.79
N ALA A 88 15.42 11.26 -4.14
CA ALA A 88 14.21 12.08 -3.95
C ALA A 88 13.01 11.56 -4.76
N LEU A 89 13.23 11.09 -5.99
CA LEU A 89 12.17 10.47 -6.79
C LEU A 89 11.67 9.16 -6.18
N LEU A 90 12.59 8.34 -5.68
CA LEU A 90 12.26 7.07 -5.03
C LEU A 90 11.46 7.32 -3.73
N ASP A 91 11.92 8.24 -2.89
CA ASP A 91 11.23 8.63 -1.66
C ASP A 91 9.82 9.19 -1.94
N SER A 92 9.69 10.01 -2.98
CA SER A 92 8.38 10.52 -3.43
C SER A 92 7.46 9.39 -3.86
N LEU A 93 7.96 8.45 -4.69
CA LEU A 93 7.17 7.32 -5.16
C LEU A 93 6.76 6.38 -4.01
N THR A 94 7.67 6.12 -3.07
CA THR A 94 7.38 5.33 -1.86
C THR A 94 6.31 6.01 -1.00
N THR A 95 6.36 7.33 -0.88
CA THR A 95 5.36 8.10 -0.15
C THR A 95 4.00 8.03 -0.83
N GLU A 96 3.94 8.25 -2.15
CA GLU A 96 2.70 8.15 -2.93
C GLU A 96 2.08 6.76 -2.85
N LEU A 97 2.89 5.70 -2.95
CA LEU A 97 2.42 4.32 -2.83
C LEU A 97 1.85 4.03 -1.43
N SER A 98 2.46 4.57 -0.38
CA SER A 98 1.97 4.43 0.99
C SER A 98 0.62 5.14 1.17
N LEU A 99 0.48 6.36 0.66
CA LEU A 99 -0.78 7.12 0.70
C LEU A 99 -1.89 6.38 -0.04
N LEU A 100 -1.60 5.89 -1.25
CA LEU A 100 -2.56 5.13 -2.04
C LEU A 100 -2.98 3.83 -1.33
N SER A 101 -2.04 3.13 -0.69
CA SER A 101 -2.35 1.92 0.07
C SER A 101 -3.31 2.22 1.24
N ASN A 102 -3.10 3.33 1.95
CA ASN A 102 -3.99 3.74 3.03
C ASN A 102 -5.39 4.10 2.51
N GLU A 103 -5.49 4.78 1.38
CA GLU A 103 -6.78 5.15 0.79
C GLU A 103 -7.56 3.91 0.31
N VAL A 104 -6.88 2.94 -0.30
CA VAL A 104 -7.49 1.65 -0.67
C VAL A 104 -8.03 0.91 0.56
N ASN A 105 -7.28 0.88 1.66
CA ASN A 105 -7.74 0.25 2.90
C ASN A 105 -8.98 0.95 3.51
N SER A 106 -9.04 2.28 3.40
CA SER A 106 -10.22 3.06 3.82
C SER A 106 -11.44 2.69 2.98
N ILE A 107 -11.29 2.64 1.65
CA ILE A 107 -12.36 2.26 0.72
C ILE A 107 -12.86 0.83 0.99
N ILE A 108 -11.96 -0.13 1.26
CA ILE A 108 -12.34 -1.49 1.61
C ILE A 108 -13.19 -1.52 2.88
N THR A 109 -12.80 -0.76 3.90
CA THR A 109 -13.52 -0.68 5.18
C THR A 109 -14.93 -0.10 5.01
N GLU A 110 -15.06 0.96 4.21
CA GLU A 110 -16.35 1.56 3.89
C GLU A 110 -17.24 0.60 3.08
N ARG A 111 -16.66 -0.07 2.08
CA ARG A 111 -17.36 -1.08 1.27
C ARG A 111 -17.90 -2.21 2.14
N ASP A 112 -17.09 -2.75 3.05
CA ASP A 112 -17.50 -3.85 3.94
C ASP A 112 -18.64 -3.41 4.88
N SER A 113 -18.60 -2.17 5.36
CA SER A 113 -19.68 -1.59 6.17
C SER A 113 -20.98 -1.47 5.39
N LEU A 114 -20.92 -1.00 4.13
CA LEU A 114 -22.06 -0.93 3.24
C LEU A 114 -22.60 -2.32 2.88
N GLN A 115 -21.72 -3.31 2.67
CA GLN A 115 -22.10 -4.69 2.42
C GLN A 115 -22.92 -5.26 3.59
N GLY A 116 -22.50 -4.98 4.83
CA GLY A 116 -23.27 -5.37 6.02
C GLY A 116 -24.69 -4.78 6.02
N LEU A 117 -24.88 -3.54 5.56
CA LEU A 117 -26.23 -2.96 5.42
C LEU A 117 -27.04 -3.66 4.32
N VAL A 118 -26.41 -3.92 3.17
CA VAL A 118 -27.05 -4.59 2.03
C VAL A 118 -27.51 -6.00 2.40
N ASP A 119 -26.69 -6.75 3.14
CA ASP A 119 -27.01 -8.14 3.51
C ASP A 119 -28.17 -8.22 4.52
N ASN A 120 -28.29 -7.22 5.40
CA ASN A 120 -29.31 -7.19 6.45
C ASN A 120 -30.63 -6.52 6.02
N PHE A 121 -30.61 -5.72 4.95
CA PHE A 121 -31.80 -5.02 4.48
C PHE A 121 -32.95 -5.97 4.06
N PRO A 122 -32.72 -7.08 3.33
CA PRO A 122 -33.77 -8.03 2.97
C PRO A 122 -34.51 -8.64 4.17
N ALA A 123 -33.79 -8.96 5.26
CA ALA A 123 -34.40 -9.53 6.47
C ALA A 123 -35.35 -8.53 7.14
N SER A 124 -34.98 -7.25 7.18
CA SER A 124 -35.83 -6.18 7.71
C SER A 124 -37.10 -5.98 6.88
N VAL A 125 -36.96 -6.01 5.55
CA VAL A 125 -38.11 -5.95 4.62
C VAL A 125 -39.04 -7.15 4.83
N GLN A 126 -38.49 -8.35 4.97
CA GLN A 126 -39.29 -9.55 5.20
C GLN A 126 -40.05 -9.50 6.52
N ALA A 127 -39.42 -9.01 7.59
CA ALA A 127 -40.08 -8.83 8.89
C ALA A 127 -41.26 -7.84 8.82
N LEU A 128 -41.08 -6.74 8.07
CA LEU A 128 -42.15 -5.77 7.82
C LEU A 128 -43.28 -6.37 6.99
N GLN A 129 -42.97 -7.13 5.94
CA GLN A 129 -43.98 -7.82 5.12
C GLN A 129 -44.80 -8.81 5.95
N ASN A 130 -44.16 -9.58 6.83
CA ASN A 130 -44.86 -10.50 7.73
C ASN A 130 -45.78 -9.76 8.70
N SER A 131 -45.30 -8.67 9.29
CA SER A 131 -46.10 -7.84 10.20
C SER A 131 -47.31 -7.23 9.49
N LEU A 132 -47.13 -6.76 8.25
CA LEU A 132 -48.21 -6.23 7.43
C LEU A 132 -49.26 -7.30 7.10
N ASN A 133 -48.84 -8.51 6.74
CA ASN A 133 -49.76 -9.61 6.46
C ASN A 133 -50.61 -9.98 7.68
N ILE A 134 -50.00 -10.03 8.87
CA ILE A 134 -50.71 -10.27 10.13
C ILE A 134 -51.74 -9.17 10.39
N ALA A 135 -51.34 -7.91 10.24
CA ALA A 135 -52.23 -6.77 10.45
C ALA A 135 -53.42 -6.80 9.46
N SER A 136 -53.17 -7.07 8.18
CA SER A 136 -54.21 -7.20 7.16
C SER A 136 -55.20 -8.32 7.49
N ASN A 137 -54.72 -9.49 7.90
CA ASN A 137 -55.60 -10.59 8.30
C ASN A 137 -56.46 -10.20 9.51
N ARG A 138 -55.88 -9.50 10.50
CA ARG A 138 -56.63 -9.04 11.67
C ARG A 138 -57.71 -8.03 11.30
N VAL A 139 -57.46 -7.15 10.32
CA VAL A 139 -58.48 -6.22 9.82
C VAL A 139 -59.63 -7.00 9.18
N ILE A 140 -59.35 -8.00 8.35
CA ILE A 140 -60.39 -8.86 7.72
C ILE A 140 -61.24 -9.58 8.78
N GLU A 141 -60.62 -10.12 9.82
CA GLU A 141 -61.33 -10.74 10.95
C GLU A 141 -62.28 -9.73 11.61
N LEU A 142 -61.77 -8.55 11.96
CA LEU A 142 -62.57 -7.50 12.61
C LEU A 142 -63.71 -6.99 11.73
N GLU A 143 -63.49 -6.87 10.42
CA GLU A 143 -64.53 -6.50 9.45
C GLU A 143 -65.64 -7.56 9.40
N THR A 144 -65.28 -8.84 9.45
CA THR A 144 -66.22 -9.96 9.47
C THR A 144 -67.03 -10.00 10.77
N ASP A 145 -66.37 -9.81 11.91
CA ASP A 145 -67.01 -9.75 13.22
C ASP A 145 -67.98 -8.57 13.30
N LEU A 146 -67.57 -7.40 12.79
CA LEU A 146 -68.41 -6.21 12.76
C LEU A 146 -69.65 -6.42 11.87
N GLN A 147 -69.50 -7.03 10.70
CA GLN A 147 -70.63 -7.39 9.84
C GLN A 147 -71.60 -8.33 10.55
N THR A 148 -71.08 -9.35 11.24
CA THR A 148 -71.90 -10.30 12.01
C THR A 148 -72.67 -9.60 13.12
N ALA A 149 -72.01 -8.74 13.89
CA ALA A 149 -72.66 -7.95 14.95
C ALA A 149 -73.75 -7.03 14.36
N ASN A 150 -73.47 -6.37 13.24
CA ASN A 150 -74.44 -5.51 12.55
C ASN A 150 -75.68 -6.26 12.07
N LEU A 151 -75.58 -7.55 11.76
CA LEU A 151 -76.73 -8.40 11.42
C LEU A 151 -77.50 -8.85 12.66
N GLN A 152 -76.82 -9.15 13.77
CA GLN A 152 -77.44 -9.66 14.99
C GLN A 152 -78.15 -8.57 15.81
N PHE A 153 -77.61 -7.35 15.86
CA PHE A 153 -78.18 -6.25 16.65
C PHE A 153 -79.63 -5.92 16.28
N PRO A 154 -80.00 -5.75 14.99
CA PRO A 154 -81.38 -5.50 14.59
C PRO A 154 -82.33 -6.63 14.97
N LEU A 155 -81.88 -7.89 14.88
CA LEU A 155 -82.67 -9.06 15.28
C LEU A 155 -82.96 -9.03 16.78
N LEU A 156 -81.95 -8.76 17.60
CA LEU A 156 -82.11 -8.62 19.05
C LEU A 156 -83.09 -7.49 19.40
N ILE A 157 -82.96 -6.33 18.74
CA ILE A 157 -83.90 -5.20 18.91
C ILE A 157 -85.34 -5.62 18.57
N SER A 158 -85.52 -6.35 17.47
CA SER A 158 -86.84 -6.86 17.06
C SER A 158 -87.46 -7.79 18.12
N ILE A 159 -86.66 -8.72 18.65
CA ILE A 159 -87.07 -9.63 19.74
C ILE A 159 -87.47 -8.85 20.98
N ILE A 160 -86.66 -7.88 21.41
CA ILE A 160 -86.95 -7.04 22.59
C ILE A 160 -88.25 -6.26 22.40
N ARG A 161 -88.48 -5.66 21.23
CA ARG A 161 -89.75 -4.96 20.92
C ARG A 161 -90.95 -5.89 21.04
N ASN A 162 -90.86 -7.10 20.46
CA ASN A 162 -91.94 -8.09 20.55
C ASN A 162 -92.26 -8.48 22.00
N ILE A 163 -91.23 -8.68 22.82
CA ILE A 163 -91.40 -9.01 24.25
C ILE A 163 -92.05 -7.82 24.98
N ALA A 164 -91.58 -6.60 24.75
CA ALA A 164 -92.14 -5.40 25.37
C ALA A 164 -93.62 -5.20 25.00
N ASP A 165 -93.99 -5.42 23.74
CA ASP A 165 -95.38 -5.33 23.28
C ASP A 165 -96.27 -6.38 23.95
N LYS A 166 -95.77 -7.60 24.15
CA LYS A 166 -96.49 -8.68 24.88
C LYS A 166 -96.67 -8.41 26.36
N LEU A 167 -95.77 -7.69 27.01
CA LEU A 167 -95.89 -7.33 28.42
C LEU A 167 -96.87 -6.17 28.66
N ARG A 168 -97.19 -5.41 27.59
CA ARG A 168 -98.06 -4.24 27.66
C ARG A 168 -99.55 -4.56 27.48
N ASN A 169 -99.86 -5.69 26.84
CA ASN A 169 -101.22 -6.18 26.58
C ASN A 169 -101.60 -7.29 27.55
#